data_AF-A0A3C1KVM8-F1
#
_entry.id   AF-A0A3C1KVM8-F1
#
_cell.length_a   1.000
_cell.length_b   1.000
_cell.length_c   1.000
_cell.angle_alpha   90.00
_cell.angle_beta   90.00
_cell.angle_gamma   90.00
#
_symmetry.space_group_name_H-M   'P 1'
#
loop_
_entity.id
_entity.type
_entity.pdbx_description
1 polymer ?
#
loop_
_entity_poly.entity_id
_entity_poly.type
_entity_poly.pdbx_seq_one_letter_code
_entity_poly.pdbx_strand_id
1 'polypeptide(L)'
;MLDETAALLPETQQAQGEVLTIQVVPGGSSKLSLVDNTLIEQRPAGKAIEVQVTPGQRYSAGWSLHIWTSSAPKTVVVDGAPIEQVPDAKVGGACLTCWWFDSSSTTAQIRVGPGVHTITALLDTP
;
A
#
# COMPACT_ATOMS: atom_id res chain seq x y z
N MET A 1 -46.13 -35.54 0.10
CA MET A 1 -46.57 -34.21 -0.33
C MET A 1 -45.38 -33.27 -0.17
N LEU A 2 -45.04 -32.63 -1.30
CA LEU A 2 -44.14 -31.49 -1.56
C LEU A 2 -43.59 -30.80 -0.30
N ASP A 3 -42.30 -30.93 0.03
CA ASP A 3 -41.15 -30.19 -0.54
C ASP A 3 -41.19 -28.70 -0.16
N GLU A 4 -40.73 -28.40 1.07
CA GLU A 4 -40.44 -27.03 1.51
C GLU A 4 -38.96 -26.78 1.28
N THR A 5 -38.64 -26.44 0.04
CA THR A 5 -37.34 -25.94 -0.37
C THR A 5 -37.09 -24.61 0.35
N ALA A 6 -36.30 -24.64 1.41
CA ALA A 6 -35.77 -23.43 2.02
C ALA A 6 -34.91 -22.71 0.96
N ALA A 7 -35.44 -21.60 0.43
CA ALA A 7 -34.70 -20.74 -0.48
C ALA A 7 -33.52 -20.13 0.28
N LEU A 8 -32.33 -20.70 0.07
CA LEU A 8 -31.07 -20.04 0.39
C LEU A 8 -30.99 -18.81 -0.50
N LEU A 9 -31.36 -17.65 0.03
CA LEU A 9 -31.01 -16.38 -0.57
C LEU A 9 -29.47 -16.36 -0.67
N PRO A 10 -28.86 -16.10 -1.85
CA PRO A 10 -27.44 -15.86 -1.91
C PRO A 10 -27.19 -14.57 -1.13
N GLU A 11 -26.72 -14.71 0.11
CA GLU A 11 -26.09 -13.61 0.83
C GLU A 11 -25.08 -13.04 -0.14
N THR A 12 -25.29 -11.78 -0.51
CA THR A 12 -24.33 -11.01 -1.29
C THR A 12 -23.07 -10.92 -0.43
N GLN A 13 -22.19 -11.92 -0.55
CA GLN A 13 -20.83 -11.83 -0.05
C GLN A 13 -20.20 -10.67 -0.83
N GLN A 14 -20.35 -9.46 -0.32
CA GLN A 14 -19.47 -8.36 -0.68
C GLN A 14 -18.07 -8.89 -0.36
N ALA A 15 -17.29 -9.21 -1.39
CA ALA A 15 -15.89 -9.52 -1.23
C ALA A 15 -15.25 -8.33 -0.52
N GLN A 16 -15.04 -8.44 0.79
CA GLN A 16 -14.28 -7.47 1.54
C GLN A 16 -12.85 -7.60 1.04
N GLY A 17 -12.41 -6.63 0.23
CA GLY A 17 -11.04 -6.58 -0.25
C GLY A 17 -10.07 -6.64 0.93
N GLU A 18 -8.93 -7.29 0.72
CA GLU A 18 -7.84 -7.31 1.68
C GLU A 18 -6.96 -6.07 1.51
N VAL A 19 -6.20 -5.72 2.55
CA VAL A 19 -5.13 -4.71 2.44
C VAL A 19 -3.84 -5.43 2.09
N LEU A 20 -3.19 -5.03 0.98
CA LEU A 20 -1.90 -5.59 0.60
C LEU A 20 -0.76 -4.95 1.37
N THR A 21 0.12 -5.73 1.98
CA THR A 21 1.40 -5.23 2.51
C THR A 21 2.53 -5.53 1.54
N ILE A 22 3.28 -4.50 1.15
CA ILE A 22 4.37 -4.55 0.18
C ILE A 22 5.65 -4.15 0.89
N GLN A 23 6.68 -4.98 0.81
CA GLN A 23 8.02 -4.62 1.27
C GLN A 23 8.89 -4.25 0.08
N VAL A 24 9.56 -3.11 0.17
CA VAL A 24 10.41 -2.57 -0.88
C VAL A 24 11.79 -2.26 -0.32
N VAL A 25 12.80 -2.78 -1.02
CA VAL A 25 14.19 -2.37 -0.85
C VAL A 25 14.53 -1.45 -2.03
N PRO A 26 14.82 -0.16 -1.78
CA PRO A 26 15.23 0.75 -2.84
C PRO A 26 16.42 0.23 -3.63
N GLY A 27 16.34 0.35 -4.95
CA GLY A 27 17.32 -0.20 -5.88
C GLY A 27 16.97 0.15 -7.32
N GLY A 28 17.28 -0.76 -8.24
CA GLY A 28 16.91 -0.63 -9.65
C GLY A 28 15.40 -0.70 -9.88
N SER A 29 15.00 -0.47 -11.13
CA SER A 29 13.60 -0.65 -11.53
C SER A 29 13.19 -2.12 -11.40
N SER A 30 11.98 -2.37 -10.89
CA SER A 30 11.43 -3.72 -10.75
C SER A 30 9.93 -3.73 -11.03
N LYS A 31 9.41 -4.91 -11.38
CA LYS A 31 8.01 -5.15 -11.68
C LYS A 31 7.59 -6.50 -11.12
N LEU A 32 6.50 -6.53 -10.36
CA LEU A 32 5.91 -7.74 -9.78
C LEU A 32 4.42 -7.79 -10.12
N SER A 33 3.96 -8.93 -10.63
CA SER A 33 2.55 -9.22 -10.83
C SER A 33 2.12 -10.35 -9.91
N LEU A 34 1.06 -10.13 -9.15
CA LEU A 34 0.44 -11.15 -8.31
C LEU A 34 -0.61 -11.94 -9.11
N VAL A 35 -1.03 -13.10 -8.57
CA VAL A 35 -2.01 -13.99 -9.20
C VAL A 35 -3.39 -13.32 -9.38
N ASP A 36 -3.73 -12.35 -8.53
CA ASP A 36 -5.00 -11.62 -8.61
C ASP A 36 -4.99 -10.44 -9.60
N ASN A 37 -3.93 -10.34 -10.42
CA ASN A 37 -3.61 -9.24 -11.33
C ASN A 37 -3.21 -7.93 -10.64
N THR A 38 -2.89 -7.93 -9.35
CA THR A 38 -2.23 -6.78 -8.73
C THR A 38 -0.85 -6.58 -9.37
N LEU A 39 -0.60 -5.39 -9.86
CA LEU A 39 0.67 -4.99 -10.44
C LEU A 39 1.39 -3.98 -9.54
N ILE A 40 2.66 -4.26 -9.26
CA ILE A 40 3.53 -3.41 -8.45
C ILE A 40 4.75 -3.06 -9.31
N GLU A 41 5.01 -1.78 -9.49
CA GLU A 41 6.16 -1.28 -10.24
C GLU A 41 6.97 -0.34 -9.35
N GLN A 42 8.28 -0.55 -9.30
CA GLN A 42 9.23 0.31 -8.61
C GLN A 42 10.21 0.89 -9.61
N ARG A 43 10.55 2.17 -9.47
CA ARG A 43 11.55 2.85 -10.30
C ARG A 43 12.38 3.83 -9.46
N PRO A 44 13.70 3.90 -9.66
CA PRO A 44 14.50 4.96 -9.06
C PRO A 44 14.20 6.30 -9.77
N ALA A 45 14.05 7.37 -8.99
CA ALA A 45 13.75 8.72 -9.45
C ALA A 45 14.72 9.73 -8.81
N GLY A 46 15.99 9.70 -9.23
CA GLY A 46 17.04 10.51 -8.62
C GLY A 46 17.30 10.12 -7.16
N LYS A 47 17.01 11.01 -6.21
CA LYS A 47 17.07 10.74 -4.76
C LYS A 47 15.77 10.17 -4.20
N ALA A 48 14.79 9.91 -5.05
CA ALA A 48 13.52 9.33 -4.67
C ALA A 48 13.37 7.90 -5.20
N ILE A 49 12.45 7.18 -4.58
CA ILE A 49 11.89 5.95 -5.11
C ILE A 49 10.44 6.21 -5.50
N GLU A 50 10.06 5.76 -6.69
CA GLU A 50 8.69 5.75 -7.15
C GLU A 50 8.16 4.32 -7.09
N VAL A 51 6.98 4.13 -6.50
CA VAL A 51 6.26 2.86 -6.44
C VAL A 51 4.83 3.08 -6.90
N GLN A 52 4.44 2.42 -7.99
CA GLN A 52 3.07 2.40 -8.48
C GLN A 52 2.43 1.05 -8.15
N VAL A 53 1.23 1.09 -7.60
CA VAL A 53 0.44 -0.12 -7.37
C VAL A 53 -0.87 0.02 -8.13
N THR A 54 -1.17 -0.98 -8.94
CA THR A 54 -2.46 -1.17 -9.61
C THR A 54 -3.12 -2.40 -8.98
N PRO A 55 -4.05 -2.24 -8.02
CA PRO A 55 -4.67 -3.36 -7.33
C PRO A 55 -5.47 -4.27 -8.26
N GLY A 56 -5.37 -5.56 -8.00
CA GLY A 56 -6.21 -6.60 -8.56
C GLY A 56 -7.53 -6.74 -7.79
N GLN A 57 -8.17 -7.90 -7.93
CA GLN A 57 -9.48 -8.14 -7.30
C GLN A 57 -9.38 -8.37 -5.79
N ARG A 58 -8.30 -9.00 -5.31
CA ARG A 58 -8.19 -9.43 -3.90
C ARG A 58 -7.83 -8.26 -3.00
N TYR A 59 -6.94 -7.38 -3.44
CA TYR A 59 -6.38 -6.29 -2.62
C TYR A 59 -7.06 -4.94 -2.84
N SER A 60 -8.38 -4.96 -3.02
CA SER A 60 -9.16 -3.79 -3.39
C SER A 60 -9.47 -2.84 -2.23
N ALA A 61 -9.13 -3.18 -0.98
CA ALA A 61 -9.37 -2.31 0.18
C ALA A 61 -8.24 -1.31 0.47
N GLY A 62 -7.14 -1.36 -0.29
CA GLY A 62 -5.98 -0.49 -0.14
C GLY A 62 -4.70 -1.27 0.12
N TRP A 63 -3.63 -0.56 0.46
CA TRP A 63 -2.31 -1.17 0.60
C TRP A 63 -1.37 -0.37 1.51
N SER A 64 -0.36 -1.07 2.03
CA SER A 64 0.71 -0.55 2.87
C SER A 64 2.05 -0.85 2.24
N LEU A 65 2.90 0.16 2.10
CA LEU A 65 4.25 0.07 1.57
C LEU A 65 5.28 0.27 2.67
N HIS A 66 6.19 -0.68 2.79
CA HIS A 66 7.26 -0.72 3.78
C HIS A 66 8.58 -0.56 3.04
N ILE A 67 9.13 0.66 3.04
CA ILE A 67 10.38 0.99 2.37
C ILE A 67 11.51 0.86 3.36
N TRP A 68 12.46 -0.04 3.09
CA TRP A 68 13.70 -0.14 3.85
C TRP A 68 14.59 1.06 3.55
N THR A 69 14.92 1.85 4.56
CA THR A 69 15.73 3.06 4.40
C THR A 69 16.50 3.36 5.69
N SER A 70 17.75 3.81 5.56
CA SER A 70 18.61 4.14 6.70
C SER A 70 18.13 5.33 7.53
N SER A 71 17.24 6.15 6.96
CA SER A 71 16.70 7.35 7.59
C SER A 71 15.29 7.66 7.10
N ALA A 72 14.57 8.50 7.85
CA ALA A 72 13.24 8.95 7.49
C ALA A 72 13.25 9.66 6.12
N PRO A 73 12.31 9.35 5.22
CA PRO A 73 12.10 10.14 4.01
C PRO A 73 11.87 11.61 4.34
N LYS A 74 12.38 12.52 3.50
CA LYS A 74 12.15 13.98 3.67
C LYS A 74 10.71 14.37 3.38
N THR A 75 10.13 13.69 2.40
CA THR A 75 8.74 13.88 1.99
C THR A 75 8.26 12.60 1.33
N VAL A 76 6.97 12.34 1.49
CA VAL A 76 6.25 11.32 0.74
C VAL A 76 5.12 12.01 -0.01
N VAL A 77 4.98 11.66 -1.29
CA VAL A 77 3.98 12.18 -2.21
C VAL A 77 3.14 11.00 -2.68
N VAL A 78 1.81 11.18 -2.69
CA VAL A 78 0.84 10.24 -3.29
C VAL A 78 0.10 10.98 -4.39
N ASP A 79 0.15 10.46 -5.62
CA ASP A 79 -0.52 11.04 -6.80
C ASP A 79 -0.20 12.53 -7.01
N GLY A 80 1.05 12.91 -6.75
CA GLY A 80 1.52 14.29 -6.90
C GLY A 80 1.24 15.22 -5.70
N ALA A 81 0.52 14.76 -4.67
CA ALA A 81 0.26 15.54 -3.45
C ALA A 81 1.11 15.05 -2.26
N PRO A 82 1.81 15.92 -1.53
CA PRO A 82 2.51 15.52 -0.31
C PRO A 82 1.51 15.05 0.75
N ILE A 83 1.88 14.00 1.47
CA ILE A 83 1.07 13.43 2.55
C ILE A 83 1.72 13.65 3.91
N GLU A 84 0.89 13.82 4.94
CA GLU A 84 1.33 14.13 6.29
C GLU A 84 2.09 12.95 6.93
N GLN A 85 3.21 13.27 7.57
CA GLN A 85 3.91 12.33 8.46
C GLN A 85 3.16 12.25 9.78
N VAL A 86 2.74 11.05 10.17
CA VAL A 86 2.12 10.80 11.48
C VAL A 86 3.14 10.21 12.46
N PRO A 87 2.99 10.44 13.78
CA PRO A 87 3.83 9.78 14.77
C PRO A 87 3.64 8.26 14.76
N ASP A 88 4.73 7.50 14.92
CA ASP A 88 4.76 6.03 14.87
C ASP A 88 3.73 5.34 15.79
N ALA A 89 3.34 5.99 16.90
CA ALA A 89 2.39 5.45 17.88
C ALA A 89 0.90 5.62 17.48
N LYS A 90 0.56 6.34 16.40
CA LYS A 90 -0.83 6.60 15.99
C LYS A 90 -1.37 5.61 14.93
N VAL A 91 -0.63 4.54 14.65
CA VAL A 91 -0.79 3.65 13.49
C VAL A 91 -1.93 2.62 13.61
N GLY A 92 -2.65 2.59 14.74
CA GLY A 92 -3.78 1.68 15.00
C GLY A 92 -5.04 1.86 14.13
N GLY A 93 -4.91 2.29 12.88
CA GLY A 93 -5.99 2.33 11.89
C GLY A 93 -6.61 3.70 11.62
N ALA A 94 -6.04 4.79 12.13
CA ALA A 94 -6.72 6.09 12.11
C ALA A 94 -6.60 6.90 10.80
N CYS A 95 -5.68 6.57 9.90
CA CYS A 95 -5.49 7.31 8.65
C CYS A 95 -5.64 6.43 7.41
N LEU A 96 -6.35 6.94 6.40
CA LEU A 96 -6.55 6.28 5.10
C LEU A 96 -5.32 6.41 4.21
N THR A 97 -4.73 7.61 4.17
CA THR A 97 -3.49 7.89 3.45
C THR A 97 -2.56 8.70 4.34
N CYS A 98 -1.41 8.13 4.70
CA CYS A 98 -0.47 8.69 5.66
C CYS A 98 0.85 7.91 5.62
N TRP A 99 1.89 8.44 6.25
CA TRP A 99 3.15 7.71 6.42
C TRP A 99 3.80 7.98 7.78
N TRP A 100 4.64 7.06 8.22
CA TRP A 100 5.45 7.18 9.44
C TRP A 100 6.80 6.48 9.24
N PHE A 101 7.74 6.69 10.16
CA PHE A 101 9.09 6.11 10.05
C PHE A 101 9.45 5.38 11.33
N ASP A 102 9.40 4.06 11.27
CA ASP A 102 9.83 3.22 12.37
C ASP A 102 11.36 3.13 12.41
N SER A 103 11.95 3.92 13.31
CA SER A 103 13.40 3.94 13.55
C SER A 103 13.94 2.64 14.14
N SER A 104 13.10 1.79 14.77
CA SER A 104 13.54 0.51 15.33
C SER A 104 13.76 -0.56 14.25
N SER A 105 12.99 -0.48 13.16
CA SER A 105 13.08 -1.37 11.99
C SER A 105 13.68 -0.70 10.75
N THR A 106 14.09 0.56 10.85
CA THR A 106 14.62 1.37 9.73
C THR A 106 13.71 1.31 8.50
N THR A 107 12.41 1.46 8.73
CA THR A 107 11.38 1.29 7.69
C THR A 107 10.45 2.48 7.65
N ALA A 108 10.32 3.10 6.48
CA ALA A 108 9.25 4.05 6.21
C ALA A 108 8.00 3.27 5.80
N GLN A 109 6.91 3.46 6.53
CA GLN A 109 5.65 2.77 6.29
C GLN A 109 4.64 3.79 5.76
N ILE A 110 4.01 3.47 4.63
CA ILE A 110 3.10 4.35 3.93
C ILE A 110 1.81 3.59 3.68
N ARG A 111 0.70 4.09 4.20
CA ARG A 111 -0.62 3.53 3.95
C ARG A 111 -1.32 4.34 2.89
N VAL A 112 -2.00 3.67 1.98
CA VAL A 112 -2.83 4.29 0.96
C VAL A 112 -4.17 3.57 0.89
N GLY A 113 -5.21 4.36 0.63
CA GLY A 113 -6.55 3.86 0.38
C GLY A 113 -6.67 2.97 -0.87
N PRO A 114 -7.90 2.53 -1.19
CA PRO A 114 -8.16 1.70 -2.35
C PRO A 114 -7.95 2.47 -3.65
N GLY A 115 -7.38 1.80 -4.65
CA GLY A 115 -7.22 2.35 -6.00
C GLY A 115 -5.80 2.28 -6.52
N VAL A 116 -5.64 2.73 -7.77
CA VAL A 116 -4.33 2.88 -8.39
C VAL A 116 -3.69 4.14 -7.83
N HIS A 117 -2.51 3.99 -7.23
CA HIS A 117 -1.77 5.13 -6.68
C HIS A 117 -0.29 5.02 -7.03
N THR A 118 0.33 6.19 -7.18
CA THR A 118 1.77 6.33 -7.32
C THR A 118 2.32 7.02 -6.09
N ILE A 119 3.25 6.36 -5.41
CA ILE A 119 4.00 6.91 -4.28
C ILE A 119 5.36 7.37 -4.78
N THR A 120 5.76 8.57 -4.40
CA THR A 120 7.16 9.02 -4.49
C THR A 120 7.66 9.34 -3.09
N ALA A 121 8.68 8.60 -2.63
CA ALA A 121 9.34 8.87 -1.35
C ALA A 121 10.75 9.44 -1.61
N LEU A 122 11.00 10.67 -1.14
CA LEU A 122 12.31 11.31 -1.23
C LEU A 122 13.20 10.80 -0.10
N LEU A 123 14.18 9.98 -0.43
CA LEU A 123 15.06 9.34 0.54
C LEU A 123 16.31 10.19 0.76
N ASP A 124 16.83 10.18 1.98
CA ASP A 124 18.21 10.59 2.24
C ASP A 124 19.13 9.44 1.84
N THR A 125 19.48 9.39 0.56
CA THR A 125 20.58 8.54 0.10
C THR A 125 21.89 9.08 0.71
N PRO A 126 22.75 8.22 1.29
CA PRO A 126 24.13 8.61 1.59
C PRO A 126 24.88 9.04 0.32
#